data_AF-A0A7C7K5A3-F1
#
_entry.id   AF-A0A7C7K5A3-F1
#
_cell.length_a   1.000
_cell.length_b   1.000
_cell.length_c   1.000
_cell.angle_alpha   90.00
_cell.angle_beta   90.00
_cell.angle_gamma   90.00
#
_symmetry.space_group_name_H-M   'P 1'
#
loop_
_entity.id
_entity.type
_entity.pdbx_description
1 polymer ?
#
loop_
_entity_poly.entity_id
_entity_poly.type
_entity_poly.pdbx_seq_one_letter_code
_entity_poly.pdbx_strand_id
1 'polypeptide(L)'
;MENIQIVLNVLILIAILFIIFFRSYSFEKGKNLATKEDVSEITHKIESVKNQIYFNTQNKLSIKVAERDALIKLHEKYHLWFSTIFEISFSPSDNAEAYQSIHNRLNDSRVNFIIARAHAELFISNKELMSIVNELYAELYKLHHKLYCLPYKLQVLKTHEKLDLHKNILFINRAEKIRIEYLDKYQEIILEWYEYRNQTYKDLETLERNFNKVLQPLIKNIYEESD
;
A
#
# COMPACT_ATOMS: atom_id res chain seq x y z
N MET A 1 40.72 3.96 -95.47
CA MET A 1 40.87 2.79 -94.57
C MET A 1 41.43 3.21 -93.23
N GLU A 2 42.57 3.92 -93.19
CA GLU A 2 43.25 4.36 -91.97
C GLU A 2 42.41 5.28 -91.05
N ASN A 3 41.73 6.30 -91.60
CA ASN A 3 40.87 7.20 -90.81
C ASN A 3 39.67 6.50 -90.14
N ILE A 4 39.11 5.48 -90.78
CA ILE A 4 37.99 4.70 -90.23
C ILE A 4 38.47 3.86 -89.04
N GLN A 5 39.69 3.32 -89.13
CA GLN A 5 40.32 2.50 -88.10
C GLN A 5 40.68 3.33 -86.86
N ILE A 6 41.11 4.57 -87.06
CA ILE A 6 41.36 5.54 -85.98
C ILE A 6 40.05 5.89 -85.25
N VAL A 7 38.98 6.22 -85.99
CA VAL A 7 37.66 6.53 -85.40
C VAL A 7 37.11 5.34 -84.61
N LEU A 8 37.27 4.13 -85.13
CA LEU A 8 36.86 2.90 -84.44
C LEU A 8 37.65 2.68 -83.14
N ASN A 9 38.96 2.86 -83.16
CA ASN A 9 39.81 2.73 -81.96
C ASN A 9 39.45 3.78 -80.89
N VAL A 10 39.14 5.02 -81.29
CA VAL A 10 38.69 6.07 -80.37
C VAL A 10 37.33 5.70 -79.74
N LEU A 11 36.39 5.17 -80.53
CA LEU A 11 35.11 4.70 -80.02
C LEU A 11 35.26 3.54 -79.03
N ILE A 12 36.16 2.58 -79.31
CA ILE A 12 36.47 1.46 -78.40
C ILE A 12 37.08 2.00 -77.09
N LEU A 13 37.98 2.96 -77.16
CA LEU A 13 38.59 3.58 -75.98
C LEU A 13 37.54 4.27 -75.10
N ILE A 14 36.61 5.02 -75.70
CA ILE A 14 35.49 5.66 -75.01
C ILE A 14 34.58 4.62 -74.36
N ALA A 15 34.27 3.53 -75.07
CA ALA A 15 33.45 2.45 -74.54
C ALA A 15 34.11 1.76 -73.32
N ILE A 16 35.42 1.51 -73.38
CA ILE A 16 36.18 0.93 -72.25
C ILE A 16 36.18 1.87 -71.04
N LEU A 17 36.45 3.17 -71.25
CA LEU A 17 36.40 4.18 -70.19
C LEU A 17 35.01 4.24 -69.53
N PHE A 18 33.95 4.18 -70.35
CA PHE A 18 32.57 4.19 -69.86
C PHE A 18 32.26 2.95 -69.01
N ILE A 19 32.71 1.76 -69.42
CA ILE A 19 32.53 0.51 -68.66
C ILE A 19 33.26 0.57 -67.30
N ILE A 20 34.51 1.06 -67.28
CA ILE A 20 35.30 1.20 -66.06
C ILE A 20 34.61 2.20 -65.10
N PHE A 21 34.18 3.34 -65.61
CA PHE A 21 33.51 4.36 -64.81
C PHE A 21 32.15 3.88 -64.28
N PHE A 22 31.34 3.22 -65.12
CA PHE A 22 30.06 2.65 -64.72
C PHE A 22 30.21 1.56 -63.67
N ARG A 23 31.24 0.71 -63.77
CA ARG A 23 31.54 -0.33 -62.78
C ARG A 23 31.95 0.27 -61.44
N SER A 24 32.82 1.28 -61.44
CA SER A 24 33.24 2.01 -60.23
C SER A 24 32.06 2.70 -59.56
N TYR A 25 31.23 3.41 -60.34
CA TYR A 25 30.03 4.08 -59.83
C TYR A 25 29.01 3.10 -59.24
N SER A 26 28.74 1.99 -59.95
CA SER A 26 27.81 0.95 -59.48
C SER A 26 28.31 0.27 -58.19
N PHE A 27 29.63 0.07 -58.06
CA PHE A 27 30.24 -0.48 -56.85
C PHE A 27 30.11 0.47 -55.65
N GLU A 28 30.48 1.74 -55.80
CA GLU A 28 30.33 2.75 -54.75
C GLU A 28 28.85 2.96 -54.37
N LYS A 29 27.94 2.95 -55.36
CA LYS A 29 26.50 3.04 -55.10
C LYS A 29 25.99 1.83 -54.32
N GLY A 30 26.42 0.62 -54.67
CA GLY A 30 26.07 -0.61 -53.94
C GLY A 30 26.59 -0.60 -52.50
N LYS A 31 27.84 -0.18 -52.30
CA LYS A 31 28.46 -0.02 -50.97
C LYS A 31 27.71 0.99 -50.10
N ASN A 32 27.34 2.14 -50.68
CA ASN A 32 26.56 3.16 -49.98
C ASN A 32 25.13 2.71 -49.66
N LEU A 33 24.52 1.88 -50.51
CA LEU A 33 23.20 1.31 -50.26
C LEU A 33 23.25 0.31 -49.10
N ALA A 34 24.18 -0.64 -49.14
CA ALA A 34 24.38 -1.61 -48.05
C ALA A 34 24.67 -0.91 -46.71
N THR A 35 25.53 0.12 -46.71
CA THR A 35 25.83 0.90 -45.50
C THR A 35 24.59 1.62 -44.95
N LYS A 36 23.72 2.16 -45.81
CA LYS A 36 22.47 2.81 -45.37
C LYS A 36 21.49 1.80 -44.77
N GLU A 37 21.38 0.61 -45.37
CA GLU A 37 20.57 -0.48 -44.86
C GLU A 37 21.07 -0.96 -43.49
N ASP A 38 22.38 -1.19 -43.35
CA ASP A 38 23.02 -1.56 -42.08
C ASP A 38 22.76 -0.51 -40.98
N VAL A 39 22.95 0.78 -41.30
CA VAL A 39 22.68 1.88 -40.35
C VAL A 39 21.20 1.92 -39.96
N SER A 40 20.29 1.69 -40.91
CA SER A 40 18.84 1.64 -40.64
C SER A 40 18.50 0.46 -39.73
N GLU A 41 19.05 -0.72 -40.00
CA GLU A 41 18.82 -1.91 -39.18
C GLU A 41 19.37 -1.74 -37.75
N ILE A 42 20.59 -1.20 -37.63
CA ILE A 42 21.20 -0.86 -36.34
C ILE A 42 20.32 0.14 -35.58
N THR A 43 19.83 1.17 -36.26
CA THR A 43 18.96 2.19 -35.64
C THR A 43 17.66 1.57 -35.14
N HIS A 44 17.01 0.71 -35.93
CA HIS A 44 15.81 0.00 -35.50
C HIS A 44 16.06 -0.93 -34.30
N LYS A 45 17.18 -1.65 -34.28
CA LYS A 45 17.59 -2.48 -33.14
C LYS A 45 17.81 -1.64 -31.89
N ILE A 46 18.51 -0.51 -32.00
CA ILE A 46 18.75 0.41 -30.87
C ILE A 46 17.44 0.95 -30.32
N GLU A 47 16.54 1.44 -31.19
CA GLU A 47 15.24 1.97 -30.74
C GLU A 47 14.37 0.87 -30.12
N SER A 48 14.40 -0.36 -30.65
CA SER A 48 13.70 -1.51 -30.05
C SER A 48 14.24 -1.83 -28.64
N VAL A 49 15.56 -1.92 -28.47
CA VAL A 49 16.19 -2.16 -27.16
C VAL A 49 15.89 -1.02 -26.20
N LYS A 50 15.99 0.23 -26.64
CA LYS A 50 15.68 1.42 -25.83
C LYS A 50 14.23 1.41 -25.36
N ASN A 51 13.28 1.07 -26.23
CA ASN A 51 11.88 0.94 -25.85
C ASN A 51 11.68 -0.19 -24.83
N GLN A 52 12.33 -1.35 -25.02
CA GLN A 52 12.24 -2.46 -24.06
C GLN A 52 12.81 -2.08 -22.69
N ILE A 53 13.97 -1.42 -22.65
CA ILE A 53 14.57 -0.89 -21.42
C ILE A 53 13.60 0.12 -20.78
N TYR A 54 13.07 1.05 -21.55
CA TYR A 54 12.10 2.03 -21.06
C TYR A 54 10.88 1.36 -20.41
N PHE A 55 10.23 0.41 -21.09
CA PHE A 55 9.07 -0.31 -20.54
C PHE A 55 9.43 -1.12 -19.29
N ASN A 56 10.56 -1.82 -19.27
CA ASN A 56 10.99 -2.59 -18.11
C ASN A 56 11.28 -1.68 -16.91
N THR A 57 11.94 -0.55 -17.12
CA THR A 57 12.20 0.45 -16.08
C THR A 57 10.90 1.05 -15.54
N GLN A 58 9.95 1.41 -16.40
CA GLN A 58 8.64 1.92 -15.99
C GLN A 58 7.85 0.89 -15.18
N ASN A 59 7.83 -0.37 -15.60
CA ASN A 59 7.16 -1.44 -14.86
C ASN A 59 7.80 -1.65 -13.48
N LYS A 60 9.14 -1.68 -13.40
CA LYS A 60 9.86 -1.82 -12.14
C LYS A 60 9.56 -0.65 -11.19
N LEU A 61 9.56 0.58 -11.72
CA LEU A 61 9.22 1.78 -10.96
C LEU A 61 7.78 1.71 -10.44
N SER A 62 6.82 1.33 -11.29
CA SER A 62 5.41 1.19 -10.91
C SER A 62 5.20 0.18 -9.78
N ILE A 63 5.89 -0.97 -9.82
CA ILE A 63 5.84 -1.97 -8.74
C ILE A 63 6.44 -1.41 -7.44
N LYS A 64 7.59 -0.72 -7.50
CA LYS A 64 8.21 -0.09 -6.33
C LYS A 64 7.31 0.98 -5.70
N VAL A 65 6.61 1.76 -6.51
CA VAL A 65 5.62 2.75 -6.04
C VAL A 65 4.45 2.05 -5.35
N ALA A 66 3.93 0.97 -5.93
CA ALA A 66 2.84 0.20 -5.32
C ALA A 66 3.26 -0.44 -3.98
N GLU A 67 4.48 -0.98 -3.90
CA GLU A 67 5.06 -1.52 -2.66
C GLU A 67 5.18 -0.44 -1.58
N ARG A 68 5.73 0.73 -1.92
CA ARG A 68 5.82 1.88 -1.01
C ARG A 68 4.45 2.29 -0.49
N ASP A 69 3.49 2.44 -1.38
CA ASP A 69 2.13 2.85 -1.01
C ASP A 69 1.46 1.81 -0.12
N ALA A 70 1.73 0.51 -0.34
CA ALA A 70 1.26 -0.55 0.52
C ALA A 70 1.87 -0.47 1.93
N LEU A 71 3.19 -0.24 2.05
CA LEU A 71 3.89 -0.06 3.34
C LEU A 71 3.34 1.14 4.12
N ILE A 72 3.16 2.28 3.45
CA ILE A 72 2.63 3.51 4.08
C ILE A 72 1.19 3.30 4.56
N LYS A 73 0.33 2.76 3.69
CA LYS A 73 -1.07 2.48 4.04
C LYS A 73 -1.18 1.48 5.18
N LEU A 74 -0.33 0.46 5.21
CA LEU A 74 -0.31 -0.53 6.28
C LEU A 74 -0.06 0.14 7.64
N HIS A 75 0.99 0.96 7.73
CA HIS A 75 1.31 1.73 8.93
C HIS A 75 0.21 2.72 9.31
N GLU A 76 -0.28 3.50 8.36
CA GLU A 76 -1.34 4.49 8.59
C GLU A 76 -2.61 3.83 9.13
N LYS A 77 -3.08 2.75 8.49
CA LYS A 77 -4.33 2.09 8.89
C LYS A 77 -4.19 1.29 10.18
N TYR A 78 -3.00 0.73 10.45
CA TYR A 78 -2.69 0.16 11.76
C TYR A 78 -2.86 1.21 12.86
N HIS A 79 -2.19 2.37 12.74
CA HIS A 79 -2.24 3.40 13.76
C HIS A 79 -3.61 4.05 13.89
N LEU A 80 -4.39 4.15 12.80
CA LEU A 80 -5.79 4.58 12.87
C LEU A 80 -6.64 3.63 13.71
N TRP A 81 -6.48 2.32 13.52
CA TRP A 81 -7.21 1.33 14.30
C TRP A 81 -6.77 1.32 15.77
N PHE A 82 -5.46 1.39 15.99
CA PHE A 82 -4.88 1.56 17.32
C PHE A 82 -5.46 2.80 18.02
N SER A 83 -5.32 3.98 17.44
CA SER A 83 -5.80 5.23 18.08
C SER A 83 -7.30 5.19 18.35
N THR A 84 -8.10 4.65 17.41
CA THR A 84 -9.55 4.51 17.60
C THR A 84 -9.88 3.72 18.87
N ILE A 85 -9.20 2.59 19.14
CA ILE A 85 -9.42 1.78 20.34
C ILE A 85 -9.06 2.56 21.61
N PHE A 86 -7.96 3.30 21.58
CA PHE A 86 -7.43 3.98 22.77
C PHE A 86 -8.17 5.29 23.07
N GLU A 87 -8.76 5.93 22.07
CA GLU A 87 -9.53 7.17 22.19
C GLU A 87 -10.99 6.97 22.58
N ILE A 88 -11.53 5.75 22.47
CA ILE A 88 -12.91 5.48 22.89
C ILE A 88 -13.05 5.61 24.40
N SER A 89 -13.99 6.45 24.80
CA SER A 89 -14.43 6.67 26.17
C SER A 89 -15.93 6.42 26.29
N PHE A 90 -16.38 6.10 27.49
CA PHE A 90 -17.79 5.86 27.79
C PHE A 90 -18.27 6.85 28.86
N SER A 91 -19.50 7.34 28.70
CA SER A 91 -20.22 8.13 29.69
C SER A 91 -21.46 7.41 30.21
N PRO A 92 -21.82 7.53 31.50
CA PRO A 92 -23.11 7.04 32.02
C PRO A 92 -24.32 7.59 31.25
N SER A 93 -24.18 8.76 30.63
CA SER A 93 -25.22 9.39 29.80
C SER A 93 -25.41 8.71 28.44
N ASP A 94 -24.46 7.90 27.98
CA ASP A 94 -24.47 7.30 26.63
C ASP A 94 -25.74 6.49 26.37
N ASN A 95 -26.28 6.67 25.17
CA ASN A 95 -27.48 6.01 24.70
C ASN A 95 -27.13 4.96 23.63
N ALA A 96 -28.16 4.28 23.10
CA ALA A 96 -27.96 3.26 22.06
C ALA A 96 -27.29 3.82 20.80
N GLU A 97 -27.56 5.08 20.43
CA GLU A 97 -26.93 5.74 19.28
C GLU A 97 -25.44 6.00 19.48
N ALA A 98 -25.05 6.46 20.68
CA ALA A 98 -23.65 6.64 21.05
C ALA A 98 -22.89 5.31 20.97
N TYR A 99 -23.48 4.23 21.50
CA TYR A 99 -22.92 2.89 21.42
C TYR A 99 -22.81 2.37 19.97
N GLN A 100 -23.83 2.58 19.15
CA GLN A 100 -23.78 2.21 17.74
C GLN A 100 -22.68 2.97 16.97
N SER A 101 -22.51 4.27 17.26
CA SER A 101 -21.44 5.09 16.70
C SER A 101 -20.06 4.53 17.07
N ILE A 102 -19.87 4.11 18.32
CA ILE A 102 -18.64 3.42 18.76
C ILE A 102 -18.40 2.14 17.95
N HIS A 103 -19.41 1.29 17.79
CA HIS A 103 -19.30 0.06 16.99
C HIS A 103 -18.92 0.33 15.55
N ASN A 104 -19.53 1.33 14.92
CA ASN A 104 -19.23 1.71 13.53
C ASN A 104 -17.77 2.17 13.41
N ARG A 105 -17.32 3.11 14.26
CA ARG A 105 -15.92 3.59 14.27
C ARG A 105 -14.91 2.46 14.47
N LEU A 106 -15.20 1.55 15.39
CA LEU A 106 -14.35 0.37 15.64
C LEU A 106 -14.28 -0.55 14.43
N ASN A 107 -15.42 -0.86 13.81
CA ASN A 107 -15.47 -1.73 12.65
C ASN A 107 -14.78 -1.09 11.44
N ASP A 108 -15.05 0.18 11.17
CA ASP A 108 -14.49 0.90 10.02
C ASP A 108 -12.96 0.95 10.08
N SER A 109 -12.42 1.34 11.25
CA SER A 109 -10.96 1.38 11.45
C SER A 109 -10.32 0.00 11.32
N ARG A 110 -10.94 -1.05 11.88
CA ARG A 110 -10.48 -2.44 11.74
C ARG A 110 -10.51 -2.92 10.29
N VAL A 111 -11.60 -2.69 9.57
CA VAL A 111 -11.75 -3.10 8.16
C VAL A 111 -10.72 -2.38 7.28
N ASN A 112 -10.48 -1.09 7.51
CA ASN A 112 -9.44 -0.34 6.82
C ASN A 112 -8.05 -0.95 7.02
N PHE A 113 -7.73 -1.39 8.24
CA PHE A 113 -6.47 -2.09 8.49
C PHE A 113 -6.39 -3.45 7.79
N ILE A 114 -7.46 -4.25 7.82
CA ILE A 114 -7.52 -5.56 7.13
C ILE A 114 -7.29 -5.39 5.62
N ILE A 115 -7.92 -4.39 5.00
CA ILE A 115 -7.73 -4.09 3.58
C ILE A 115 -6.28 -3.66 3.31
N ALA A 116 -5.71 -2.79 4.14
CA ALA A 116 -4.32 -2.37 4.01
C ALA A 116 -3.35 -3.55 4.17
N ARG A 117 -3.64 -4.50 5.07
CA ARG A 117 -2.87 -5.73 5.24
C ARG A 117 -2.96 -6.65 4.02
N ALA A 118 -4.17 -6.89 3.51
CA ALA A 118 -4.35 -7.69 2.30
C ALA A 118 -3.65 -7.06 1.09
N HIS A 119 -3.66 -5.72 0.99
CA HIS A 119 -2.90 -5.00 -0.03
C HIS A 119 -1.39 -5.17 0.16
N ALA A 120 -0.89 -5.06 1.41
CA ALA A 120 0.51 -5.32 1.75
C ALA A 120 0.96 -6.74 1.38
N GLU A 121 0.12 -7.76 1.63
CA GLU A 121 0.39 -9.16 1.28
C GLU A 121 0.63 -9.38 -0.23
N LEU A 122 0.06 -8.53 -1.10
CA LEU A 122 0.25 -8.64 -2.56
C LEU A 122 1.59 -8.08 -3.04
N PHE A 123 2.12 -7.06 -2.39
CA PHE A 123 3.28 -6.30 -2.88
C PHE A 123 4.55 -6.51 -2.04
N ILE A 124 4.41 -6.91 -0.77
CA ILE A 124 5.54 -6.99 0.16
C ILE A 124 5.92 -8.45 0.41
N SER A 125 7.13 -8.81 0.01
CA SER A 125 7.66 -10.18 0.20
C SER A 125 8.38 -10.38 1.55
N ASN A 126 8.49 -9.34 2.37
CA ASN A 126 9.21 -9.40 3.64
C ASN A 126 8.45 -10.22 4.70
N LYS A 127 8.90 -11.46 4.93
CA LYS A 127 8.28 -12.40 5.88
C LYS A 127 8.36 -11.94 7.34
N GLU A 128 9.45 -11.27 7.72
CA GLU A 128 9.63 -10.75 9.09
C GLU A 128 8.59 -9.67 9.39
N LEU A 129 8.42 -8.70 8.48
CA LEU A 129 7.39 -7.67 8.58
C LEU A 129 6.00 -8.30 8.69
N MET A 130 5.68 -9.26 7.82
CA MET A 130 4.36 -9.89 7.82
C MET A 130 4.10 -10.70 9.09
N SER A 131 5.12 -11.32 9.69
CA SER A 131 5.00 -11.97 11.00
C SER A 131 4.61 -10.96 12.08
N ILE A 132 5.35 -9.84 12.16
CA ILE A 132 5.09 -8.78 13.14
C ILE A 132 3.69 -8.18 12.95
N VAL A 133 3.27 -7.97 11.70
CA VAL A 133 1.94 -7.45 11.37
C VAL A 133 0.83 -8.39 11.81
N ASN A 134 1.04 -9.71 11.70
CA ASN A 134 0.09 -10.71 12.17
C ASN A 134 0.00 -10.74 13.71
N GLU A 135 1.12 -10.60 14.39
CA GLU A 135 1.17 -10.49 15.87
C GLU A 135 0.46 -9.22 16.35
N LEU A 136 0.77 -8.07 15.73
CA LEU A 136 0.07 -6.80 15.99
C LEU A 136 -1.43 -6.92 15.77
N TYR A 137 -1.85 -7.53 14.66
CA TYR A 137 -3.26 -7.77 14.38
C TYR A 137 -3.91 -8.61 15.49
N ALA A 138 -3.27 -9.70 15.91
CA ALA A 138 -3.82 -10.60 16.92
C ALA A 138 -4.00 -9.89 18.26
N GLU A 139 -2.98 -9.16 18.73
CA GLU A 139 -3.07 -8.44 20.01
C GLU A 139 -4.08 -7.29 19.95
N LEU A 140 -4.07 -6.50 18.88
CA LEU A 140 -5.02 -5.41 18.73
C LEU A 140 -6.46 -5.91 18.53
N TYR A 141 -6.64 -7.08 17.92
CA TYR A 141 -7.94 -7.73 17.80
C TYR A 141 -8.52 -8.15 19.15
N LYS A 142 -7.69 -8.64 20.09
CA LYS A 142 -8.15 -8.95 21.46
C LYS A 142 -8.69 -7.70 22.17
N LEU A 143 -7.99 -6.57 22.04
CA LEU A 143 -8.46 -5.29 22.56
C LEU A 143 -9.77 -4.86 21.91
N HIS A 144 -9.81 -4.89 20.57
CA HIS A 144 -11.00 -4.55 19.80
C HIS A 144 -12.19 -5.40 20.23
N HIS A 145 -12.04 -6.72 20.35
CA HIS A 145 -13.13 -7.60 20.71
C HIS A 145 -13.70 -7.28 22.11
N LYS A 146 -12.82 -7.10 23.11
CA LYS A 146 -13.27 -6.74 24.47
C LYS A 146 -14.00 -5.40 24.48
N LEU A 147 -13.47 -4.40 23.74
CA LEU A 147 -14.08 -3.09 23.60
C LEU A 147 -15.42 -3.14 22.84
N TYR A 148 -15.52 -3.99 21.82
CA TYR A 148 -16.73 -4.16 21.01
C TYR A 148 -17.88 -4.73 21.84
N CYS A 149 -17.60 -5.60 22.80
CA CYS A 149 -18.60 -6.17 23.70
C CYS A 149 -19.05 -5.21 24.81
N LEU A 150 -18.22 -4.24 25.18
CA LEU A 150 -18.43 -3.34 26.31
C LEU A 150 -19.73 -2.50 26.20
N PRO A 151 -20.05 -1.86 25.05
CA PRO A 151 -21.31 -1.13 24.90
C PRO A 151 -22.55 -1.95 25.23
N TYR A 152 -22.58 -3.24 24.86
CA TYR A 152 -23.71 -4.12 25.20
C TYR A 152 -23.83 -4.34 26.70
N LYS A 153 -22.71 -4.57 27.40
CA LYS A 153 -22.68 -4.73 28.87
C LYS A 153 -23.23 -3.47 29.56
N LEU A 154 -22.81 -2.30 29.11
CA LEU A 154 -23.25 -1.00 29.64
C LEU A 154 -24.73 -0.71 29.32
N GLN A 155 -25.19 -1.05 28.12
CA GLN A 155 -26.60 -0.89 27.73
C GLN A 155 -27.53 -1.77 28.56
N VAL A 156 -27.13 -3.02 28.82
CA VAL A 156 -27.87 -3.94 29.69
C VAL A 156 -27.94 -3.38 31.11
N LEU A 157 -26.82 -2.90 31.66
CA LEU A 157 -26.77 -2.28 32.99
C LEU A 157 -27.73 -1.08 33.09
N LYS A 158 -27.71 -0.18 32.11
CA LYS A 158 -28.60 0.99 32.05
C LYS A 158 -30.08 0.61 31.91
N THR A 159 -30.37 -0.48 31.20
CA THR A 159 -31.75 -0.98 31.07
C THR A 159 -32.27 -1.51 32.40
N HIS A 160 -31.44 -2.22 33.17
CA HIS A 160 -31.80 -2.67 34.52
C HIS A 160 -32.07 -1.49 35.46
N GLU A 161 -31.20 -0.46 35.45
CA GLU A 161 -31.40 0.75 36.24
C GLU A 161 -32.75 1.41 35.93
N LYS A 162 -33.09 1.60 34.66
CA LYS A 162 -34.39 2.16 34.25
C LYS A 162 -35.58 1.33 34.74
N LEU A 163 -35.51 0.00 34.66
CA LEU A 163 -36.57 -0.88 35.10
C LEU A 163 -36.76 -0.82 36.63
N ASP A 164 -35.67 -0.81 37.38
CA ASP A 164 -35.74 -0.75 38.84
C ASP A 164 -36.16 0.64 39.34
N LEU A 165 -35.76 1.71 38.66
CA LEU A 165 -36.27 3.05 38.90
C LEU A 165 -37.78 3.14 38.66
N HIS A 166 -38.26 2.56 37.55
CA HIS A 166 -39.69 2.56 37.23
C HIS A 166 -40.53 1.89 38.33
N LYS A 167 -40.06 0.74 38.87
CA LYS A 167 -40.73 0.04 39.98
C LYS A 167 -40.75 0.84 41.28
N ASN A 168 -39.82 1.79 41.47
CA ASN A 168 -39.61 2.50 42.73
C ASN A 168 -39.83 4.02 42.61
N ILE A 169 -40.54 4.48 41.57
CA ILE A 169 -40.64 5.91 41.21
C ILE A 169 -41.22 6.79 42.32
N LEU A 170 -42.08 6.24 43.19
CA LEU A 170 -42.71 6.95 44.31
C LEU A 170 -41.83 7.05 45.56
N PHE A 171 -40.66 6.41 45.58
CA PHE A 171 -39.79 6.30 46.74
C PHE A 171 -38.41 6.93 46.47
N ILE A 172 -38.29 8.24 46.71
CA ILE A 172 -37.10 9.05 46.39
C ILE A 172 -35.80 8.41 46.92
N ASN A 173 -35.74 8.08 48.22
CA ASN A 173 -34.56 7.47 48.84
C ASN A 173 -34.16 6.14 48.18
N ARG A 174 -35.14 5.37 47.68
CA ARG A 174 -34.89 4.10 47.01
C ARG A 174 -34.42 4.30 45.57
N ALA A 175 -34.99 5.27 44.87
CA ALA A 175 -34.55 5.66 43.53
C ALA A 175 -33.10 6.21 43.54
N GLU A 176 -32.74 7.00 44.55
CA GLU A 176 -31.38 7.51 44.73
C GLU A 176 -30.38 6.37 44.97
N LYS A 177 -30.71 5.42 45.85
CA LYS A 177 -29.88 4.23 46.09
C LYS A 177 -29.66 3.41 44.80
N ILE A 178 -30.70 3.21 43.99
CA ILE A 178 -30.59 2.49 42.71
C ILE A 178 -29.61 3.19 41.75
N ARG A 179 -29.65 4.53 41.70
CA ARG A 179 -28.72 5.31 40.86
C ARG A 179 -27.28 5.18 41.33
N ILE A 180 -27.04 5.21 42.64
CA ILE A 180 -25.70 5.03 43.21
C ILE A 180 -25.18 3.62 42.85
N GLU A 181 -25.97 2.58 43.09
CA GLU A 181 -25.59 1.20 42.75
C GLU A 181 -25.31 1.01 41.25
N TYR A 182 -26.06 1.70 40.38
CA TYR A 182 -25.81 1.73 38.94
C TYR A 182 -24.46 2.39 38.62
N LEU A 183 -24.18 3.56 39.19
CA LEU A 183 -22.94 4.30 38.93
C LEU A 183 -21.72 3.53 39.43
N ASP A 184 -21.81 2.88 40.60
CA ASP A 184 -20.74 2.05 41.15
C ASP A 184 -20.42 0.88 40.21
N LYS A 185 -21.45 0.14 39.74
CA LYS A 185 -21.27 -0.96 38.77
C LYS A 185 -20.76 -0.46 37.43
N TYR A 186 -21.23 0.69 36.97
CA TYR A 186 -20.75 1.31 35.74
C TYR A 186 -19.26 1.60 35.86
N GLN A 187 -18.83 2.22 36.96
CA GLN A 187 -17.44 2.56 37.22
C GLN A 187 -16.56 1.31 37.31
N GLU A 188 -17.01 0.26 38.00
CA GLU A 188 -16.31 -1.03 38.08
C GLU A 188 -16.03 -1.61 36.68
N ILE A 189 -17.05 -1.66 35.82
CA ILE A 189 -16.93 -2.16 34.45
C ILE A 189 -15.92 -1.34 33.62
N ILE A 190 -15.96 -0.02 33.76
CA ILE A 190 -15.05 0.88 33.03
C ILE A 190 -13.61 0.78 33.55
N LEU A 191 -13.41 0.63 34.85
CA LEU A 191 -12.09 0.41 35.44
C LEU A 191 -11.49 -0.92 34.96
N GLU A 192 -12.27 -2.00 34.96
CA GLU A 192 -11.85 -3.31 34.44
C GLU A 192 -11.40 -3.22 32.97
N TRP A 193 -12.09 -2.41 32.16
CA TRP A 193 -11.68 -2.13 30.78
C TRP A 193 -10.35 -1.38 30.71
N TYR A 194 -10.19 -0.30 31.49
CA TYR A 194 -8.97 0.49 31.46
C TYR A 194 -7.74 -0.27 31.95
N GLU A 195 -7.89 -1.10 32.99
CA GLU A 195 -6.82 -1.98 33.48
C GLU A 195 -6.38 -2.96 32.40
N TYR A 196 -7.35 -3.63 31.75
CA TYR A 196 -7.07 -4.56 30.66
C TYR A 196 -6.38 -3.86 29.46
N ARG A 197 -6.87 -2.67 29.09
CA ARG A 197 -6.28 -1.86 28.01
C ARG A 197 -4.84 -1.48 28.32
N ASN A 198 -4.58 -1.00 29.53
CA ASN A 198 -3.24 -0.57 29.96
C ASN A 198 -2.26 -1.74 30.05
N GLN A 199 -2.73 -2.92 30.46
CA GLN A 199 -1.89 -4.11 30.48
C GLN A 199 -1.48 -4.53 29.07
N THR A 200 -2.45 -4.60 28.15
CA THR A 200 -2.19 -5.00 26.75
C THR A 200 -1.36 -3.97 25.99
N TYR A 201 -1.45 -2.68 26.35
CA TYR A 201 -0.63 -1.63 25.74
C TYR A 201 0.87 -1.88 25.90
N LYS A 202 1.30 -2.39 27.05
CA LYS A 202 2.72 -2.71 27.28
C LYS A 202 3.24 -3.77 26.32
N ASP A 203 2.41 -4.77 26.03
CA ASP A 203 2.75 -5.85 25.10
C ASP A 203 2.79 -5.31 23.66
N LEU A 204 1.83 -4.46 23.30
CA LEU A 204 1.78 -3.78 22.00
C LEU A 204 2.96 -2.84 21.76
N GLU A 205 3.41 -2.10 22.77
CA GLU A 205 4.53 -1.15 22.63
C GLU A 205 5.80 -1.85 22.11
N THR A 206 6.07 -3.07 22.58
CA THR A 206 7.22 -3.86 22.14
C THR A 206 7.08 -4.26 20.66
N LEU A 207 5.89 -4.73 20.28
CA LEU A 207 5.59 -5.10 18.89
C LEU A 207 5.64 -3.88 17.96
N GLU A 208 5.14 -2.72 18.38
CA GLU A 208 5.18 -1.47 17.61
C GLU A 208 6.61 -1.00 17.35
N ARG A 209 7.49 -1.10 18.36
CA ARG A 209 8.91 -0.77 18.17
C ARG A 209 9.56 -1.69 17.13
N ASN A 210 9.27 -2.98 17.17
CA ASN A 210 9.78 -3.93 16.18
C ASN A 210 9.22 -3.66 14.79
N PHE A 211 7.91 -3.39 14.69
CA PHE A 211 7.26 -3.01 13.44
C PHE A 211 7.92 -1.80 12.80
N ASN A 212 8.11 -0.72 13.56
CA ASN A 212 8.75 0.50 13.06
C ASN A 212 10.22 0.28 12.67
N LYS A 213 10.95 -0.54 13.43
CA LYS A 213 12.34 -0.89 13.14
C LYS A 213 12.51 -1.62 11.81
N VAL A 214 11.58 -2.51 11.46
CA VAL A 214 11.61 -3.25 10.18
C VAL A 214 11.03 -2.40 9.05
N LEU A 215 9.98 -1.63 9.31
CA LEU A 215 9.28 -0.83 8.30
C LEU A 215 10.12 0.35 7.78
N GLN A 216 10.81 1.08 8.64
CA GLN A 216 11.54 2.29 8.25
C GLN A 216 12.62 2.04 7.18
N PRO A 217 13.51 1.03 7.32
CA PRO A 217 14.47 0.70 6.28
C PRO A 217 13.81 0.30 4.96
N LEU A 218 12.70 -0.44 4.99
CA LEU A 218 11.99 -0.85 3.77
C LEU A 218 11.47 0.37 3.00
N ILE A 219 10.89 1.34 3.70
CA ILE A 219 10.44 2.59 3.08
C ILE A 219 11.62 3.39 2.52
N LYS A 220 12.76 3.42 3.24
CA LYS A 220 13.95 4.19 2.82
C LYS A 220 14.68 3.55 1.62
N ASN A 221 14.83 2.23 1.60
CA ASN A 221 15.57 1.51 0.56
C ASN A 221 14.90 1.58 -0.82
N ILE A 222 13.58 1.83 -0.87
CA ILE A 222 12.87 2.07 -2.14
C ILE A 222 13.45 3.32 -2.85
N TYR A 223 13.97 4.30 -2.12
CA TYR A 223 14.56 5.52 -2.70
C TYR A 223 16.01 5.31 -3.20
N GLU A 224 16.82 4.51 -2.50
CA GLU A 224 18.27 4.39 -2.76
C GLU A 224 18.60 3.47 -3.95
N GLU A 225 17.69 2.59 -4.37
CA GLU A 225 17.85 1.72 -5.54
C GLU A 225 17.14 2.25 -6.81
N SER A 226 16.83 3.54 -6.83
CA SER A 226 16.20 4.23 -7.97
C SER A 226 17.21 5.02 -8.82
N ASP A 227 18.46 5.14 -8.35
CA ASP A 227 19.61 5.75 -9.03
C ASP A 227 20.57 4.68 -9.58
#